data_AF-A0A962GNB4-F1
#
_entry.id   AF-A0A962GNB4-F1
#
_cell.length_a   1.000
_cell.length_b   1.000
_cell.length_c   1.000
_cell.angle_alpha   90.00
_cell.angle_beta   90.00
_cell.angle_gamma   90.00
#
_symmetry.space_group_name_H-M   'P 1'
#
loop_
_entity.id
_entity.type
_entity.pdbx_description
1 polymer ?
#
loop_
_entity_poly.entity_id
_entity_poly.type
_entity_poly.pdbx_seq_one_letter_code
_entity_poly.pdbx_strand_id
1 'polypeptide(L)'
;GECPKCHFVFLALAPFLAKPALTRIFGRNLLDDPAQIGGFEALLEWQAHKPFECVGEARESRAAMARLADRADWREDVVVAHARRHILPQLPLADLALAPLLEPGDDAGLPERLRGAWLEPEATAR
;
A
#
# COMPACT_ATOMS: atom_id res chain seq x y z
N GLY A 1 7.19 10.75 11.62
CA GLY A 1 6.91 9.48 10.91
C GLY A 1 7.97 9.29 9.86
N GLU A 2 9.07 8.63 10.24
CA GLU A 2 10.32 8.59 9.47
C GLU A 2 10.92 7.18 9.43
N CYS A 3 10.14 6.16 9.81
CA CYS A 3 10.55 4.77 9.69
C CYS A 3 9.76 4.06 8.58
N PRO A 4 10.29 2.96 8.02
CA PRO A 4 9.61 2.20 6.96
C PRO A 4 8.19 1.76 7.30
N LYS A 5 7.92 1.41 8.57
CA LYS A 5 6.56 1.10 9.04
C LYS A 5 5.62 2.29 8.89
N CYS A 6 6.05 3.51 9.23
CA CYS A 6 5.22 4.70 9.07
C CYS A 6 4.91 4.96 7.59
N HIS A 7 5.87 4.79 6.70
CA HIS A 7 5.68 4.97 5.26
C HIS A 7 4.68 3.95 4.71
N PHE A 8 4.86 2.67 5.07
CA PHE A 8 3.97 1.61 4.63
C PHE A 8 2.54 1.83 5.12
N VAL A 9 2.33 2.09 6.42
CA VAL A 9 0.99 2.29 6.97
C VAL A 9 0.32 3.52 6.36
N PHE A 10 1.06 4.61 6.14
CA PHE A 10 0.51 5.79 5.46
C PHE A 10 0.04 5.44 4.03
N LEU A 11 0.89 4.75 3.27
CA LEU A 11 0.58 4.36 1.88
C LEU A 11 -0.58 3.35 1.81
N ALA A 12 -0.62 2.35 2.69
CA ALA A 12 -1.66 1.33 2.72
C ALA A 12 -3.04 1.92 3.05
N LEU A 13 -3.11 2.96 3.88
CA LEU A 13 -4.38 3.61 4.26
C LEU A 13 -4.85 4.69 3.27
N ALA A 14 -3.93 5.33 2.53
CA ALA A 14 -4.24 6.44 1.64
C ALA A 14 -5.28 6.14 0.53
N PRO A 15 -5.35 4.91 -0.05
CA PRO A 15 -6.40 4.56 -1.00
C PRO A 15 -7.82 4.68 -0.42
N PHE A 16 -7.98 4.40 0.88
CA PHE A 16 -9.26 4.19 1.53
C PHE A 16 -9.72 5.37 2.39
N LEU A 17 -8.81 6.24 2.81
CA LEU A 17 -9.12 7.41 3.61
C LEU A 17 -9.12 8.70 2.78
N ALA A 18 -9.92 9.67 3.20
CA ALA A 18 -9.82 11.03 2.67
C ALA A 18 -8.48 11.65 3.10
N LYS A 19 -7.82 12.37 2.20
CA LYS A 19 -6.52 13.01 2.45
C LYS A 19 -6.47 13.84 3.75
N PRO A 20 -7.44 14.74 4.04
CA PRO A 20 -7.42 15.50 5.29
C PRO A 20 -7.54 14.65 6.56
N ALA A 21 -8.21 13.48 6.48
CA ALA A 21 -8.32 12.58 7.62
C ALA A 21 -6.98 11.89 7.89
N LEU A 22 -6.32 11.39 6.84
CA LEU A 22 -5.04 10.71 6.96
C LEU A 22 -3.92 11.66 7.42
N THR A 23 -3.82 12.85 6.83
CA THR A 23 -2.79 13.83 7.22
C THR A 23 -2.95 14.30 8.66
N ARG A 24 -4.18 14.37 9.17
CA ARG A 24 -4.45 14.66 10.59
C ARG A 24 -4.00 13.53 11.52
N ILE A 25 -4.20 12.27 11.15
CA ILE A 25 -3.75 11.11 11.95
C ILE A 25 -2.22 11.13 12.11
N PHE A 26 -1.50 11.44 11.03
CA PHE A 26 -0.03 11.41 11.00
C PHE A 26 0.63 12.76 11.33
N GLY A 27 -0.15 13.84 11.44
CA GLY A 27 0.31 15.21 11.69
C GLY A 27 0.96 15.92 10.49
N ARG A 28 1.20 15.22 9.37
CA ARG A 28 1.74 15.78 8.12
C ARG A 28 1.38 14.91 6.91
N ASN A 29 1.58 15.45 5.70
CA ASN A 29 1.49 14.67 4.47
C ASN A 29 2.85 14.06 4.11
N LEU A 30 3.01 12.74 4.26
CA LEU A 30 4.27 12.06 3.91
C LEU A 30 4.50 11.94 2.41
N LEU A 31 3.43 11.97 1.61
CA LEU A 31 3.52 11.85 0.15
C LEU A 31 3.89 13.16 -0.53
N ASP A 32 3.82 14.28 0.17
CA ASP A 32 4.15 15.62 -0.34
C ASP A 32 5.45 16.17 0.26
N ASP A 33 6.29 15.29 0.79
CA ASP A 33 7.63 15.61 1.30
C ASP A 33 8.70 14.98 0.38
N PRO A 34 9.47 15.78 -0.38
CA PRO A 34 10.52 15.28 -1.26
C PRO A 34 11.56 14.41 -0.55
N ALA A 35 11.83 14.64 0.75
CA ALA A 35 12.80 13.85 1.50
C ALA A 35 12.35 12.38 1.68
N GLN A 36 11.06 12.08 1.48
CA GLN A 36 10.51 10.74 1.62
C GLN A 36 10.60 9.90 0.33
N ILE A 37 10.99 10.48 -0.80
CA ILE A 37 11.03 9.78 -2.11
C ILE A 37 11.78 8.45 -2.00
N GLY A 38 13.03 8.47 -1.51
CA GLY A 38 13.84 7.26 -1.38
C GLY A 38 13.23 6.22 -0.43
N GLY A 39 12.52 6.67 0.60
CA GLY A 39 11.81 5.79 1.52
C GLY A 39 10.65 5.05 0.85
N PHE A 40 9.89 5.73 -0.01
CA PHE A 40 8.81 5.10 -0.78
C PHE A 40 9.34 4.27 -1.96
N GLU A 41 10.46 4.65 -2.60
CA GLU A 41 11.13 3.82 -3.62
C GLU A 41 11.53 2.45 -3.05
N ALA A 42 12.08 2.43 -1.84
CA ALA A 42 12.41 1.19 -1.15
C ALA A 42 11.18 0.30 -0.87
N LEU A 43 10.02 0.89 -0.55
CA LEU A 43 8.77 0.14 -0.38
C LEU A 43 8.25 -0.46 -1.69
N LEU A 44 8.46 0.24 -2.81
CA LEU A 44 8.08 -0.24 -4.14
C LEU A 44 9.07 -1.26 -4.72
N GLU A 45 10.18 -1.52 -4.01
CA GLU A 45 11.37 -2.26 -4.50
C GLU A 45 11.90 -1.71 -5.82
N TRP A 46 11.87 -0.38 -5.94
CA TRP A 46 12.35 0.32 -7.13
C TRP A 46 13.81 0.75 -6.95
N GLN A 47 14.75 0.07 -7.60
CA GLN A 47 16.20 0.35 -7.53
C GLN A 47 16.77 0.36 -6.09
N ALA A 48 16.01 -0.15 -5.13
CA ALA A 48 16.29 -0.17 -3.72
C ALA A 48 15.72 -1.44 -3.12
N HIS A 49 16.37 -1.95 -2.08
CA HIS A 49 15.89 -3.14 -1.37
C HIS A 49 14.89 -2.74 -0.30
N LYS A 50 13.77 -3.48 -0.22
CA LYS A 50 12.80 -3.33 0.86
C LYS A 50 13.49 -3.56 2.20
N PRO A 51 13.31 -2.67 3.19
CA PRO A 51 13.88 -2.86 4.52
C PRO A 51 13.19 -4.02 5.25
N PHE A 52 13.97 -4.82 5.98
CA PHE A 52 13.50 -6.01 6.71
C PHE A 52 12.40 -5.72 7.74
N GLU A 53 12.34 -4.49 8.26
CA GLU A 53 11.33 -4.06 9.24
C GLU A 53 9.96 -3.73 8.63
N CYS A 54 9.83 -3.75 7.30
CA CYS A 54 8.57 -3.44 6.63
C CYS A 54 7.62 -4.65 6.64
N VAL A 55 6.43 -4.43 7.20
CA VAL A 55 5.41 -5.46 7.45
C VAL A 55 4.68 -5.90 6.18
N GLY A 56 4.47 -4.99 5.22
CA GLY A 56 3.72 -5.30 3.99
C GLY A 56 4.60 -5.52 2.77
N GLU A 57 4.05 -6.17 1.76
CA GLU A 57 4.74 -6.59 0.55
C GLU A 57 4.95 -5.45 -0.44
N ALA A 58 5.96 -5.59 -1.29
CA ALA A 58 6.22 -4.61 -2.33
C ALA A 58 5.07 -4.53 -3.34
N ARG A 59 4.42 -5.67 -3.62
CA ARG A 59 3.21 -5.73 -4.46
C ARG A 59 2.07 -4.88 -3.89
N GLU A 60 1.83 -4.94 -2.57
CA GLU A 60 0.81 -4.10 -1.91
C GLU A 60 1.14 -2.62 -2.04
N SER A 61 2.41 -2.26 -1.84
CA SER A 61 2.89 -0.89 -1.95
C SER A 61 2.74 -0.36 -3.38
N ARG A 62 3.07 -1.17 -4.40
CA ARG A 62 2.92 -0.84 -5.82
C ARG A 62 1.46 -0.61 -6.20
N ALA A 63 0.56 -1.51 -5.79
CA ALA A 63 -0.86 -1.38 -6.04
C ALA A 63 -1.48 -0.15 -5.33
N ALA A 64 -1.09 0.11 -4.08
CA ALA A 64 -1.54 1.30 -3.36
C ALA A 64 -1.06 2.59 -4.04
N MET A 65 0.22 2.67 -4.43
CA MET A 65 0.78 3.82 -5.14
C MET A 65 0.10 4.06 -6.49
N ALA A 66 -0.17 3.00 -7.25
CA ALA A 66 -0.92 3.08 -8.50
C ALA A 66 -2.34 3.63 -8.28
N ARG A 67 -3.04 3.15 -7.24
CA ARG A 67 -4.37 3.65 -6.90
C ARG A 67 -4.39 5.13 -6.57
N LEU A 68 -3.33 5.66 -5.95
CA LEU A 68 -3.18 7.10 -5.65
C LEU A 68 -2.85 7.92 -6.89
N ALA A 69 -2.09 7.38 -7.84
CA ALA A 69 -1.75 8.06 -9.09
C ALA A 69 -2.99 8.42 -9.93
N ASP A 70 -4.09 7.66 -9.78
CA ASP A 70 -5.37 7.92 -10.44
C ASP A 70 -6.29 8.88 -9.64
N ARG A 71 -5.91 9.25 -8.42
CA ARG A 71 -6.74 10.10 -7.55
C ARG A 71 -6.36 11.57 -7.64
N ALA A 72 -7.32 12.44 -7.97
CA ALA A 72 -7.08 13.87 -8.10
C ALA A 72 -6.55 14.55 -6.83
N ASP A 73 -6.90 14.04 -5.65
CA ASP A 73 -6.44 14.57 -4.35
C ASP A 73 -5.01 14.16 -3.97
N TRP A 74 -4.44 13.15 -4.65
CA TRP A 74 -3.12 12.59 -4.34
C TRP A 74 -2.11 12.67 -5.48
N ARG A 75 -2.54 12.62 -6.74
CA ARG A 75 -1.66 12.43 -7.92
C ARG A 75 -0.61 13.52 -8.14
N GLU A 76 -0.79 14.69 -7.53
CA GLU A 76 0.14 15.82 -7.63
C GLU A 76 1.08 15.92 -6.42
N ASP A 77 0.86 15.13 -5.36
CA ASP A 77 1.80 15.07 -4.24
C ASP A 77 3.15 14.54 -4.72
N VAL A 78 4.23 15.15 -4.24
CA VAL A 78 5.59 14.97 -4.79
C VAL A 78 5.96 13.49 -5.03
N VAL A 79 5.75 12.62 -4.05
CA VAL A 79 6.10 11.19 -4.13
C VAL A 79 5.20 10.46 -5.13
N VAL A 80 3.90 10.77 -5.17
CA VAL A 80 2.95 10.12 -6.08
C VAL A 80 3.22 10.56 -7.52
N ALA A 81 3.47 11.85 -7.73
CA ALA A 81 3.84 12.40 -9.03
C ALA A 81 5.16 11.79 -9.53
N HIS A 82 6.15 11.63 -8.66
CA HIS A 82 7.41 10.94 -8.95
C HIS A 82 7.17 9.49 -9.38
N ALA A 83 6.47 8.71 -8.55
CA ALA A 83 6.19 7.30 -8.85
C ALA A 83 5.40 7.14 -10.15
N ARG A 84 4.37 7.97 -10.38
CA ARG A 84 3.55 7.97 -11.60
C ARG A 84 4.38 8.23 -12.86
N ARG A 85 5.37 9.11 -12.79
CA ARG A 85 6.21 9.48 -13.95
C ARG A 85 7.35 8.49 -14.18
N HIS A 86 7.95 7.98 -13.10
CA HIS A 86 9.25 7.31 -13.18
C HIS A 86 9.22 5.84 -12.77
N ILE A 87 8.22 5.36 -12.02
CA ILE A 87 8.23 4.01 -11.44
C ILE A 87 7.10 3.16 -12.03
N LEU A 88 5.85 3.62 -11.89
CA LEU A 88 4.66 2.86 -12.28
C LEU A 88 4.68 2.38 -13.75
N PRO A 89 5.13 3.18 -14.75
CA PRO A 89 5.19 2.72 -16.14
C PRO A 89 6.20 1.57 -16.38
N GLN A 90 7.11 1.32 -15.44
CA GLN A 90 8.15 0.30 -15.55
C GLN A 90 7.78 -1.01 -14.86
N LEU A 91 6.63 -1.06 -14.17
CA LEU A 91 6.19 -2.20 -13.38
C LEU A 91 5.18 -3.07 -14.14
N PRO A 92 5.12 -4.38 -13.88
CA PRO A 92 4.10 -5.25 -14.47
C PRO A 92 2.70 -4.81 -14.06
N LEU A 93 1.76 -4.74 -15.01
CA LEU A 93 0.38 -4.31 -14.72
C LEU A 93 -0.32 -5.15 -13.64
N ALA A 94 0.03 -6.44 -13.54
CA ALA A 94 -0.51 -7.35 -12.51
C ALA A 94 -0.15 -6.95 -11.07
N ASP A 95 0.95 -6.21 -10.90
CA ASP A 95 1.42 -5.70 -9.60
C ASP A 95 0.75 -4.37 -9.21
N LEU A 96 0.01 -3.74 -10.14
CA LEU A 96 -0.64 -2.44 -9.92
C LEU A 96 -2.12 -2.57 -9.54
N ALA A 97 -2.70 -3.76 -9.67
CA ALA A 97 -4.10 -4.02 -9.38
C ALA A 97 -4.34 -4.17 -7.87
N LEU A 98 -5.13 -3.26 -7.29
CA LEU A 98 -5.46 -3.28 -5.86
C LEU A 98 -6.55 -4.31 -5.51
N ALA A 99 -7.57 -4.48 -6.35
CA ALA A 99 -8.73 -5.33 -6.03
C ALA A 99 -8.36 -6.78 -5.66
N PRO A 100 -7.47 -7.49 -6.39
CA PRO A 100 -7.09 -8.86 -6.01
C PRO A 100 -6.39 -8.98 -4.66
N LEU A 101 -5.82 -7.90 -4.12
CA LEU A 101 -5.14 -7.89 -2.82
C LEU A 101 -6.13 -7.74 -1.64
N LEU A 102 -7.39 -7.39 -1.92
CA LEU A 102 -8.41 -7.18 -0.90
C LEU A 102 -9.31 -8.41 -0.71
N GLU A 103 -9.12 -9.43 -1.54
CA GLU A 103 -9.82 -10.71 -1.42
C GLU A 103 -9.05 -11.63 -0.45
N PRO A 104 -9.76 -12.45 0.35
CA PRO A 104 -9.12 -13.46 1.18
C PRO A 104 -8.25 -14.40 0.34
N GLY A 105 -7.00 -14.58 0.75
CA GLY A 105 -6.09 -15.54 0.14
C GLY A 105 -6.46 -16.99 0.46
N ASP A 106 -6.19 -17.88 -0.48
CA ASP A 106 -6.36 -19.33 -0.39
C ASP A 106 -5.25 -20.03 0.43
N ASP A 107 -4.08 -19.39 0.54
CA ASP A 107 -2.92 -19.91 1.28
C ASP A 107 -2.74 -19.27 2.67
N ALA A 108 -3.83 -19.18 3.44
CA ALA A 108 -3.78 -18.57 4.78
C ALA A 108 -2.91 -19.35 5.80
N GLY A 109 -2.30 -20.48 5.41
CA GLY A 109 -1.53 -21.34 6.31
C GLY A 109 -2.35 -21.88 7.49
N LEU A 110 -3.68 -21.79 7.42
CA LEU A 110 -4.56 -22.11 8.51
C LEU A 110 -4.62 -23.62 8.74
N PRO A 111 -4.52 -24.08 10.01
CA PRO A 111 -4.81 -25.47 10.34
C PRO A 111 -6.17 -25.88 9.79
N GLU A 112 -6.29 -27.12 9.28
CA GLU A 112 -7.51 -27.65 8.64
C GLU A 112 -8.79 -27.36 9.45
N ARG A 113 -8.71 -27.56 10.77
CA ARG A 113 -9.81 -27.32 11.73
C ARG A 113 -10.33 -25.87 11.76
N LEU A 114 -9.56 -24.91 11.25
CA LEU A 114 -9.88 -23.47 11.23
C LEU A 114 -10.28 -22.96 9.84
N ARG A 115 -10.12 -23.74 8.77
CA ARG A 115 -10.42 -23.27 7.40
C ARG A 115 -11.89 -22.91 7.21
N GLY A 116 -12.80 -23.72 7.74
CA GLY A 116 -14.26 -23.50 7.61
C GLY A 116 -14.75 -22.20 8.26
N ALA A 117 -14.11 -21.73 9.33
CA ALA A 117 -14.47 -20.46 9.97
C ALA A 117 -13.94 -19.22 9.22
N TRP A 118 -12.97 -19.41 8.32
CA TRP A 118 -12.27 -18.32 7.64
C TRP A 118 -12.76 -18.11 6.20
N LEU A 119 -13.15 -19.19 5.51
CA LEU A 119 -13.63 -19.16 4.13
C LEU A 119 -15.15 -18.91 4.02
N GLU A 120 -15.92 -19.13 5.10
CA GLU A 120 -17.38 -18.97 5.13
C GLU A 120 -17.78 -17.90 6.17
N PRO A 121 -17.64 -16.59 5.86
CA PRO A 121 -17.97 -15.53 6.81
C PRO A 121 -19.45 -15.52 7.24
N GLU A 122 -20.37 -16.10 6.45
CA GLU A 122 -21.81 -16.09 6.73
C GLU A 122 -22.31 -17.28 7.58
N ALA A 123 -21.51 -18.35 7.76
CA ALA A 123 -21.95 -19.55 8.48
C ALA A 123 -21.87 -19.44 10.01
N THR A 124 -21.17 -18.42 10.54
CA THR A 124 -20.88 -18.27 11.98
C THR A 124 -21.81 -17.24 12.67
N ALA A 125 -22.92 -16.86 12.03
CA ALA A 125 -23.89 -15.88 12.55
C ALA A 125 -25.25 -16.51 12.96
N ARG A 126 -25.29 -17.81 13.28
CA ARG A 126 -26.48 -18.47 13.88
C ARG A 126 -26.13 -19.21 15.16
#